data_AF-A0A7V4JRL4-F1
#
_entry.id   AF-A0A7V4JRL4-F1
#
_cell.length_a   1.000
_cell.length_b   1.000
_cell.length_c   1.000
_cell.angle_alpha   90.00
_cell.angle_beta   90.00
_cell.angle_gamma   90.00
#
_symmetry.space_group_name_H-M   'P 1'
#
loop_
_entity.id
_entity.type
_entity.pdbx_description
1 polymer ?
#
loop_
_entity_poly.entity_id
_entity_poly.type
_entity_poly.pdbx_seq_one_letter_code
_entity_poly.pdbx_strand_id
1 'polypeptide(L)'
;MPAKCRVIVCGFDPMLVRGYVKTGARALWWYLPDEIVEKYNPKPGDRIRGKVLAIYWGKDGKKVSSPNEPFEWRCTKETGYAVELSPEAIIKYQLTCSHFLELVIEEIVKGENEEENEIIPVYPGEEVISSKWWPEDMMVLDFAPPFQAP
;
A
#
# COMPACT_ATOMS: atom_id res chain seq x y z
N MET A 1 2.80 8.86 15.60
CA MET A 1 3.10 9.80 14.50
C MET A 1 3.81 9.01 13.41
N PRO A 2 3.54 9.34 12.16
CA PRO A 2 3.52 8.32 11.13
C PRO A 2 4.88 7.84 10.65
N ALA A 3 4.91 6.60 10.17
CA ALA A 3 6.03 6.09 9.38
C ALA A 3 5.82 6.46 7.91
N LYS A 4 6.71 7.29 7.36
CA LYS A 4 6.69 7.64 5.95
C LYS A 4 7.47 6.57 5.16
N CYS A 5 6.85 6.00 4.14
CA CYS A 5 7.51 5.00 3.28
C CYS A 5 7.25 5.29 1.81
N ARG A 6 8.13 4.76 0.95
CA ARG A 6 7.93 4.74 -0.49
C ARG A 6 8.15 3.33 -0.98
N VAL A 7 7.10 2.71 -1.53
CA VAL A 7 7.03 1.27 -1.84
C VAL A 7 6.64 1.05 -3.29
N ILE A 8 7.09 -0.07 -3.87
CA ILE A 8 6.57 -0.58 -5.14
C ILE A 8 5.25 -1.33 -4.90
N VAL A 9 4.31 -1.19 -5.82
CA VAL A 9 3.10 -2.02 -5.86
C VAL A 9 3.45 -3.38 -6.44
N CYS A 10 3.16 -4.44 -5.69
CA CYS A 10 3.25 -5.82 -6.16
C CYS A 10 1.86 -6.29 -6.62
N GLY A 11 1.82 -7.27 -7.51
CA GLY A 11 0.55 -7.84 -7.94
C GLY A 11 0.60 -8.56 -9.26
N PHE A 12 -0.59 -8.88 -9.76
CA PHE A 12 -0.77 -9.46 -11.08
C PHE A 12 -0.58 -8.42 -12.19
N ASP A 13 -0.42 -8.90 -13.41
CA ASP A 13 -0.37 -8.03 -14.58
C ASP A 13 -1.70 -7.26 -14.77
N PRO A 14 -1.69 -6.11 -15.45
CA PRO A 14 -2.89 -5.29 -15.60
C PRO A 14 -4.09 -5.98 -16.25
N MET A 15 -3.89 -6.99 -17.12
CA MET A 15 -5.00 -7.73 -17.71
C MET A 15 -5.72 -8.60 -16.68
N LEU A 16 -4.97 -9.24 -15.77
CA LEU A 16 -5.55 -10.00 -14.66
C LEU A 16 -6.17 -9.08 -13.61
N VAL A 17 -5.51 -7.97 -13.26
CA VAL A 17 -6.03 -6.98 -12.30
C VAL A 17 -7.43 -6.52 -12.69
N ARG A 18 -7.66 -6.25 -13.99
CA ARG A 18 -8.97 -5.91 -14.55
C ARG A 18 -10.08 -6.89 -14.11
N GLY A 19 -9.81 -8.19 -14.19
CA GLY A 19 -10.76 -9.25 -13.82
C GLY A 19 -10.89 -9.42 -12.30
N TYR A 20 -9.79 -9.30 -11.56
CA TYR A 20 -9.78 -9.48 -10.11
C TYR A 20 -10.49 -8.35 -9.37
N VAL A 21 -10.34 -7.11 -9.84
CA VAL A 21 -11.11 -5.97 -9.34
C VAL A 21 -12.63 -6.20 -9.47
N LYS A 22 -13.11 -6.81 -10.56
CA LYS A 22 -14.54 -7.13 -10.73
C LYS A 22 -15.05 -8.25 -9.83
N THR A 23 -14.20 -9.21 -9.54
CA THR A 23 -14.57 -10.42 -8.78
C THR A 23 -14.36 -10.24 -7.28
N GLY A 24 -13.74 -9.14 -6.84
CA GLY A 24 -13.35 -8.92 -5.45
C GLY A 24 -12.16 -9.78 -5.02
N ALA A 25 -11.47 -10.42 -5.97
CA ALA A 25 -10.25 -11.15 -5.69
C ALA A 25 -9.08 -10.18 -5.46
N ARG A 26 -8.09 -10.59 -4.65
CA ARG A 26 -6.86 -9.83 -4.45
C ARG A 26 -6.17 -9.57 -5.79
N ALA A 27 -5.92 -8.30 -6.10
CA ALA A 27 -5.29 -7.90 -7.34
C ALA A 27 -3.86 -7.34 -7.13
N LEU A 28 -3.74 -6.36 -6.23
CA LEU A 28 -2.49 -5.65 -5.95
C LEU A 28 -2.28 -5.52 -4.44
N TRP A 29 -1.02 -5.46 -4.02
CA TRP A 29 -0.61 -5.30 -2.62
C TRP A 29 0.74 -4.59 -2.54
N TRP A 30 1.14 -4.23 -1.32
CA TRP A 30 2.48 -3.75 -1.01
C TRP A 30 2.95 -4.36 0.30
N TYR A 31 4.24 -4.26 0.59
CA TYR A 31 4.83 -4.85 1.79
C TYR A 31 5.15 -3.79 2.83
N LEU A 32 4.68 -3.99 4.06
CA LEU A 32 5.02 -3.14 5.20
C LEU A 32 6.53 -3.06 5.42
N PRO A 33 7.08 -1.93 5.88
CA PRO A 33 8.45 -1.88 6.35
C PRO A 33 8.79 -2.93 7.41
N ASP A 34 9.98 -3.51 7.34
CA ASP A 34 10.37 -4.63 8.19
C ASP A 34 10.40 -4.21 9.66
N GLU A 35 10.85 -2.99 9.97
CA GLU A 35 10.84 -2.42 11.31
C GLU A 35 9.43 -2.25 11.91
N ILE A 36 8.41 -2.05 11.06
CA ILE A 36 7.01 -1.99 11.51
C ILE A 36 6.52 -3.41 11.80
N VAL A 37 6.88 -4.37 10.95
CA VAL A 37 6.51 -5.79 11.15
C VAL A 37 7.13 -6.32 12.44
N GLU A 38 8.42 -6.07 12.66
CA GLU A 38 9.15 -6.53 13.84
C GLU A 38 8.59 -5.91 15.13
N LYS A 39 8.33 -4.59 15.12
CA LYS A 39 7.90 -3.87 16.32
C LYS A 39 6.43 -4.12 16.67
N TYR A 40 5.54 -4.11 15.68
CA TYR A 40 4.10 -4.15 15.93
C TYR A 40 3.48 -5.51 15.65
N ASN A 41 4.19 -6.42 14.96
CA ASN A 41 3.76 -7.79 14.66
C ASN A 41 2.30 -7.87 14.17
N PRO A 42 1.97 -7.16 13.07
CA PRO A 42 0.65 -7.23 12.45
C PRO A 42 0.34 -8.67 12.04
N LYS A 43 -0.95 -9.03 12.09
CA LYS A 43 -1.47 -10.36 11.75
C LYS A 43 -2.27 -10.32 10.46
N PRO A 44 -2.47 -11.49 9.82
CA PRO A 44 -3.43 -11.58 8.72
C PRO A 44 -4.77 -11.00 9.14
N GLY A 45 -5.38 -10.18 8.27
CA GLY A 45 -6.67 -9.54 8.56
C GLY A 45 -6.62 -8.23 9.38
N ASP A 46 -5.50 -7.91 10.04
CA ASP A 46 -5.31 -6.58 10.65
C ASP A 46 -5.40 -5.49 9.57
N ARG A 47 -5.67 -4.24 9.97
CA ARG A 47 -5.79 -3.12 9.03
C ARG A 47 -4.75 -2.06 9.29
N ILE A 48 -4.25 -1.47 8.22
CA ILE A 48 -3.28 -0.40 8.21
C ILE A 48 -4.00 0.88 7.80
N ARG A 49 -3.89 1.91 8.62
CA ARG A 49 -4.44 3.24 8.37
C ARG A 49 -3.36 4.26 8.17
N GLY A 50 -3.63 5.21 7.28
CA GLY A 50 -2.64 6.20 6.93
C GLY A 50 -3.11 7.10 5.80
N LYS A 51 -2.16 7.69 5.08
CA LYS A 51 -2.41 8.55 3.92
C LYS A 51 -1.60 8.15 2.70
N VAL A 52 -2.23 8.23 1.54
CA VAL A 52 -1.54 8.18 0.24
C VAL A 52 -1.08 9.58 -0.08
N LEU A 53 0.23 9.83 -0.02
CA LEU A 53 0.79 11.16 -0.28
C LEU A 53 1.01 11.39 -1.78
N ALA A 54 1.61 10.41 -2.46
CA ALA A 54 1.94 10.51 -3.87
C ALA A 54 1.96 9.15 -4.56
N ILE A 55 1.76 9.19 -5.87
CA ILE A 55 1.78 8.01 -6.75
C ILE A 55 2.74 8.31 -7.88
N TYR A 56 3.63 7.37 -8.16
CA TYR A 56 4.64 7.48 -9.21
C TYR A 56 4.43 6.37 -10.23
N TRP A 57 4.60 6.68 -11.51
CA TRP A 57 4.52 5.70 -12.57
C TRP A 57 5.91 5.18 -12.91
N GLY A 58 6.08 3.86 -12.83
CA GLY A 58 7.33 3.18 -13.14
C GLY A 58 7.83 3.39 -14.59
N LYS A 59 6.99 3.86 -15.51
CA LYS A 59 7.42 4.10 -16.90
C LYS A 59 8.51 5.17 -17.00
N ASP A 60 8.41 6.23 -16.20
CA ASP A 60 9.36 7.35 -16.23
C ASP A 60 9.75 7.86 -14.84
N GLY A 61 9.35 7.14 -13.78
CA GLY A 61 9.62 7.48 -12.38
C GLY A 61 8.91 8.75 -11.90
N LYS A 62 8.04 9.35 -12.74
CA LYS A 62 7.43 10.64 -12.40
C LYS A 62 6.22 10.46 -11.51
N LYS A 63 6.04 11.46 -10.65
CA LYS A 63 4.84 11.63 -9.86
C LYS A 63 3.65 11.91 -10.79
N VAL A 64 2.66 11.03 -10.75
CA VAL A 64 1.44 11.14 -11.56
C VAL A 64 0.23 11.60 -10.74
N SER A 65 0.29 11.48 -9.41
CA SER A 65 -0.76 11.97 -8.51
C SER A 65 -0.21 12.36 -7.14
N SER A 66 -0.89 13.26 -6.43
CA SER A 66 -0.58 13.71 -5.06
C SER A 66 -1.87 13.84 -4.25
N PRO A 67 -2.57 12.73 -3.96
CA PRO A 67 -3.93 12.80 -3.43
C PRO A 67 -3.99 13.35 -2.00
N ASN A 68 -2.99 13.04 -1.16
CA ASN A 68 -3.02 13.36 0.27
C ASN A 68 -4.30 12.88 0.97
N GLU A 69 -4.74 11.66 0.63
CA GLU A 69 -6.00 11.10 1.07
C GLU A 69 -5.81 9.98 2.08
N PRO A 70 -6.73 9.81 3.05
CA PRO A 70 -6.67 8.71 3.98
C PRO A 70 -6.91 7.37 3.27
N PHE A 71 -6.30 6.32 3.80
CA PHE A 71 -6.62 4.93 3.44
C PHE A 71 -6.80 4.08 4.70
N GLU A 72 -7.58 3.02 4.55
CA GLU A 72 -7.63 1.87 5.45
C GLU A 72 -7.60 0.62 4.59
N TRP A 73 -6.52 -0.15 4.71
CA TRP A 73 -6.30 -1.35 3.90
C TRP A 73 -5.97 -2.53 4.78
N ARG A 74 -6.43 -3.71 4.38
CA ARG A 74 -6.29 -4.93 5.17
C ARG A 74 -5.00 -5.65 4.82
N CYS A 75 -4.31 -6.18 5.82
CA CYS A 75 -3.27 -7.18 5.62
C CYS A 75 -3.87 -8.42 4.94
N THR A 76 -3.08 -9.09 4.10
CA THR A 76 -3.60 -10.25 3.35
C THR A 76 -4.03 -11.37 4.29
N LYS A 77 -4.82 -12.32 3.77
CA LYS A 77 -5.28 -13.48 4.53
C LYS A 77 -4.15 -14.44 4.90
N GLU A 78 -3.04 -14.40 4.18
CA GLU A 78 -1.89 -15.29 4.38
C GLU A 78 -0.83 -14.70 5.30
N THR A 79 -0.72 -13.36 5.40
CA THR A 79 0.34 -12.73 6.19
C THR A 79 -0.05 -11.32 6.67
N GLY A 80 0.44 -10.95 7.85
CA GLY A 80 0.37 -9.58 8.37
C GLY A 80 1.37 -8.60 7.71
N TYR A 81 2.22 -9.08 6.80
CA TYR A 81 3.27 -8.30 6.16
C TYR A 81 2.82 -7.58 4.88
N ALA A 82 1.93 -8.22 4.11
CA ALA A 82 1.44 -7.70 2.85
C ALA A 82 0.10 -7.00 3.08
N VAL A 83 -0.09 -5.83 2.48
CA VAL A 83 -1.29 -5.00 2.63
C VAL A 83 -1.99 -4.93 1.27
N GLU A 84 -3.24 -5.38 1.23
CA GLU A 84 -4.05 -5.46 0.01
C GLU A 84 -4.61 -4.09 -0.36
N LEU A 85 -4.34 -3.64 -1.58
CA LEU A 85 -4.96 -2.43 -2.11
C LEU A 85 -6.44 -2.73 -2.40
N SER A 86 -7.31 -1.86 -1.90
CA SER A 86 -8.75 -2.02 -2.13
C SER A 86 -9.09 -1.84 -3.62
N PRO A 87 -10.10 -2.56 -4.16
CA PRO A 87 -10.55 -2.37 -5.54
C PRO A 87 -10.84 -0.92 -5.89
N GLU A 88 -11.40 -0.16 -4.94
CA GLU A 88 -11.72 1.27 -5.09
C GLU A 88 -10.45 2.09 -5.29
N ALA A 89 -9.41 1.86 -4.49
CA ALA A 89 -8.13 2.55 -4.65
C ALA A 89 -7.46 2.20 -5.98
N ILE A 90 -7.51 0.92 -6.39
CA ILE A 90 -6.94 0.46 -7.67
C ILE A 90 -7.62 1.17 -8.84
N ILE A 91 -8.96 1.25 -8.85
CA ILE A 91 -9.71 1.93 -9.91
C ILE A 91 -9.47 3.45 -9.87
N LYS A 92 -9.64 4.05 -8.68
CA LYS A 92 -9.54 5.51 -8.48
C LYS A 92 -8.20 6.05 -8.95
N TYR A 93 -7.12 5.36 -8.61
CA TYR A 93 -5.75 5.78 -8.91
C TYR A 93 -5.16 5.08 -10.13
N GLN A 94 -5.91 4.21 -10.79
CA GLN A 94 -5.47 3.44 -11.96
C GLN A 94 -4.17 2.67 -11.68
N LEU A 95 -4.11 1.98 -10.53
CA LEU A 95 -2.90 1.32 -10.06
C LEU A 95 -2.62 0.03 -10.84
N THR A 96 -1.34 -0.26 -10.99
CA THR A 96 -0.80 -1.51 -11.53
C THR A 96 0.41 -1.93 -10.69
N CYS A 97 0.94 -3.13 -10.91
CA CYS A 97 2.22 -3.57 -10.36
C CYS A 97 3.44 -2.76 -10.85
N SER A 98 3.23 -1.74 -11.70
CA SER A 98 4.26 -0.84 -12.21
C SER A 98 4.17 0.57 -11.60
N HIS A 99 3.47 0.71 -10.47
CA HIS A 99 3.38 1.96 -9.73
C HIS A 99 4.17 1.89 -8.43
N PHE A 100 4.59 3.05 -7.96
CA PHE A 100 5.13 3.24 -6.62
C PHE A 100 4.23 4.17 -5.83
N LEU A 101 4.10 3.91 -4.53
CA LEU A 101 3.28 4.68 -3.60
C LEU A 101 4.18 5.31 -2.55
N GLU A 102 4.02 6.61 -2.31
CA GLU A 102 4.53 7.27 -1.13
C GLU A 102 3.39 7.37 -0.13
N LEU A 103 3.57 6.72 1.01
CA LEU A 103 2.55 6.52 2.03
C LEU A 103 3.05 7.04 3.37
N VAL A 104 2.09 7.32 4.22
CA VAL A 104 2.26 7.67 5.64
C VAL A 104 1.43 6.66 6.40
N ILE A 105 2.05 5.83 7.22
CA ILE A 105 1.37 4.84 8.06
C ILE A 105 1.18 5.46 9.44
N GLU A 106 -0.07 5.71 9.83
CA GLU A 106 -0.43 6.38 11.08
C GLU A 106 -0.75 5.38 12.19
N GLU A 107 -1.52 4.33 11.86
CA GLU A 107 -2.07 3.39 12.84
C GLU A 107 -2.15 1.96 12.29
N ILE A 108 -2.08 0.99 13.20
CA ILE A 108 -2.43 -0.40 12.97
C ILE A 108 -3.67 -0.71 13.80
N VAL A 109 -4.73 -1.17 13.13
CA VAL A 109 -5.96 -1.63 13.78
C VAL A 109 -5.90 -3.14 13.85
N LYS A 110 -5.68 -3.67 15.05
CA LYS A 110 -5.66 -5.10 15.31
C LYS A 110 -7.05 -5.60 15.65
N GLY A 111 -7.39 -6.79 15.16
CA GLY A 111 -8.71 -7.40 15.37
C GLY A 111 -9.56 -7.45 14.10
N GLU A 112 -10.39 -8.49 14.01
CA GLU A 112 -11.18 -8.76 12.80
C GLU A 112 -12.50 -7.96 12.75
N ASN A 113 -13.05 -7.61 13.92
CA ASN A 113 -14.38 -7.02 14.10
C ASN A 113 -14.31 -5.70 14.90
N GLU A 114 -15.30 -4.82 14.70
CA GLU A 114 -15.32 -3.48 15.31
C GLU A 114 -15.22 -3.46 16.84
N GLU A 115 -15.79 -4.47 17.50
CA GLU A 115 -15.85 -4.58 18.97
C GLU A 115 -14.51 -4.99 19.61
N GLU A 116 -13.62 -5.64 18.85
CA GLU A 116 -12.34 -6.17 19.33
C GLU A 116 -11.15 -5.34 18.83
N ASN A 117 -11.42 -4.19 18.20
CA ASN A 117 -10.38 -3.39 17.59
C ASN A 117 -9.48 -2.73 18.63
N GLU A 118 -8.20 -3.08 18.60
CA GLU A 118 -7.14 -2.33 19.26
C GLU A 118 -6.48 -1.40 18.23
N ILE A 119 -6.52 -0.09 18.48
CA ILE A 119 -5.86 0.90 17.64
C ILE A 119 -4.48 1.19 18.22
N ILE A 120 -3.44 0.81 17.47
CA ILE A 120 -2.06 0.99 17.85
C ILE A 120 -1.46 2.12 17.01
N PRO A 121 -1.14 3.28 17.60
CA PRO A 121 -0.45 4.35 16.88
C PRO A 121 0.97 3.92 16.54
N VAL A 122 1.36 4.10 15.29
CA VAL A 122 2.74 3.88 14.85
C VAL A 122 3.60 5.06 15.32
N TYR A 123 4.75 4.78 15.91
CA TYR A 123 5.78 5.72 16.42
C TYR A 123 5.20 6.97 17.12
N PRO A 124 4.54 6.83 18.28
CA PRO A 124 3.94 7.98 18.96
C PRO A 124 5.01 9.02 19.31
N GLY A 125 4.82 10.27 18.88
CA GLY A 125 5.74 11.37 19.18
C GLY A 125 6.90 11.60 18.20
N GLU A 126 7.10 10.73 17.20
CA GLU A 126 8.22 10.84 16.24
C GLU A 126 7.73 10.69 14.79
N GLU A 127 8.31 11.45 13.86
CA GLU A 127 8.16 11.21 12.42
C GLU A 127 9.35 10.38 11.95
N VAL A 128 9.08 9.20 11.41
CA VAL A 128 10.11 8.23 11.02
C VAL A 128 10.04 8.00 9.53
N ILE A 129 11.14 8.25 8.83
CA ILE A 129 11.32 7.75 7.46
C ILE A 129 11.71 6.28 7.56
N SER A 130 10.89 5.44 6.95
CA SER A 130 11.08 3.99 6.95
C SER A 130 12.30 3.56 6.15
N SER A 131 12.86 2.40 6.50
CA SER A 131 13.85 1.68 5.69
C SER A 131 13.36 1.41 4.25
N LYS A 132 12.05 1.24 4.05
CA LYS A 132 11.43 1.13 2.72
C LYS A 132 11.18 2.52 2.15
N TRP A 133 12.24 3.06 1.60
CA TRP A 133 12.22 4.32 0.87
C TRP A 133 12.87 4.13 -0.50
N TRP A 134 12.07 3.77 -1.50
CA TRP A 134 12.55 3.61 -2.88
C TRP A 134 13.20 4.91 -3.39
N PRO A 135 14.47 4.86 -3.84
CA PRO A 135 15.15 6.01 -4.45
C PRO A 135 14.46 6.45 -5.74
N GLU A 136 14.45 7.76 -6.02
CA GLU A 136 13.69 8.29 -7.16
C GLU A 136 14.24 7.83 -8.52
N ASP A 137 15.54 7.70 -8.62
CA ASP A 137 16.27 7.17 -9.78
C ASP A 137 16.02 5.67 -10.03
N MET A 138 15.59 4.94 -9.00
CA MET A 138 15.25 3.52 -9.08
C MET A 138 13.76 3.26 -9.36
N MET A 139 12.94 4.31 -9.53
CA MET A 139 11.52 4.19 -9.86
C MET A 139 11.26 4.14 -11.38
N VAL A 140 12.28 3.87 -12.19
CA VAL A 140 12.13 3.65 -13.63
C VAL A 140 12.27 2.15 -13.92
N LEU A 141 11.21 1.57 -14.47
CA LEU A 141 11.09 0.17 -14.82
C LEU A 141 11.23 -0.01 -16.33
N ASP A 142 11.97 -1.02 -16.76
CA ASP A 142 12.11 -1.38 -18.18
C ASP A 142 10.77 -1.78 -18.82
N PHE A 143 9.85 -2.31 -18.02
CA PHE A 143 8.52 -2.71 -18.45
C PHE A 143 7.45 -2.20 -17.47
N ALA A 144 6.61 -1.28 -17.95
CA ALA A 144 5.57 -0.62 -17.16
C ALA A 144 4.22 -0.56 -17.91
N PRO A 145 3.50 -1.69 -18.03
CA PRO A 145 2.23 -1.74 -18.73
C PRO A 145 1.19 -0.81 -18.07
N PRO A 146 0.38 -0.09 -18.88
CA PRO A 146 -0.60 0.84 -18.36
C PRO A 146 -1.80 0.12 -17.74
N PHE A 147 -2.53 0.82 -16.90
CA PHE A 147 -3.79 0.35 -16.32
C PHE A 147 -4.81 -0.05 -17.37
N GLN A 148 -5.64 -1.03 -17.03
CA GLN A 148 -6.65 -1.61 -17.91
C GLN A 148 -7.98 -1.58 -17.18
N ALA A 149 -8.88 -0.70 -17.65
CA ALA A 149 -10.15 -0.47 -16.99
C ALA A 149 -10.98 -1.77 -16.88
N PRO A 150 -11.57 -2.08 -15.71
CA PRO A 150 -12.49 -3.19 -15.51
C PRO A 150 -13.56 -3.30 -16.61
#